data_AF-A0A267EJR2-F1
#
_entry.id   AF-A0A267EJR2-F1
#
_cell.length_a   1.000
_cell.length_b   1.000
_cell.length_c   1.000
_cell.angle_alpha   90.00
_cell.angle_beta   90.00
_cell.angle_gamma   90.00
#
_symmetry.space_group_name_H-M   'P 1'
#
loop_
_entity.id
_entity.type
_entity.pdbx_description
1 polymer ?
#
loop_
_entity_poly.entity_id
_entity_poly.type
_entity_poly.pdbx_seq_one_letter_code
_entity_poly.pdbx_strand_id
1 'polypeptide(L)'
;NFFHFQTMPEYQVLRCVQCSAFQVHQCKQAAAKRWQCSLCGLKQSYLRVYAQGAAKACREAAQSFNMRRGEAEQAAAQEEADYAHTDEAQSQQQQSEKPQQDSKIDWNVFL
;
A
#
# COMPACT_ATOMS: atom_id res chain seq x y z
N ASN A 1 -20.47 44.57 -14.80
CA ASN A 1 -19.27 44.22 -14.02
C ASN A 1 -19.42 42.84 -13.42
N PHE A 2 -18.97 41.81 -14.16
CA PHE A 2 -18.82 40.46 -13.61
C PHE A 2 -17.59 40.49 -12.71
N PHE A 3 -17.79 40.45 -11.39
CA PHE A 3 -16.71 40.24 -10.44
C PHE A 3 -16.13 38.85 -10.69
N HIS A 4 -14.98 38.79 -11.36
CA HIS A 4 -14.17 37.60 -11.39
C HIS A 4 -13.48 37.48 -10.02
N PHE A 5 -14.21 36.94 -9.03
CA PHE A 5 -13.63 36.54 -7.76
C PHE A 5 -12.65 35.41 -8.06
N GLN A 6 -11.38 35.75 -8.23
CA GLN A 6 -10.30 34.78 -8.33
C GLN A 6 -10.11 34.18 -6.94
N THR A 7 -10.94 33.20 -6.60
CA THR A 7 -10.77 32.39 -5.39
C THR A 7 -9.43 31.68 -5.49
N MET A 8 -8.60 31.76 -4.45
CA MET A 8 -7.34 31.02 -4.42
C MET A 8 -7.61 29.53 -4.70
N PRO A 9 -6.85 28.90 -5.60
CA PRO A 9 -7.04 27.50 -5.91
C PRO A 9 -6.74 26.64 -4.68
N GLU A 10 -7.72 25.82 -4.30
CA GLU A 10 -7.57 24.86 -3.22
C GLU A 10 -6.95 23.56 -3.75
N TYR A 11 -6.13 22.91 -2.92
CA TYR A 11 -5.48 21.65 -3.23
C TYR A 11 -5.91 20.59 -2.23
N GLN A 12 -5.81 19.34 -2.65
CA GLN A 12 -6.14 18.18 -1.82
C GLN A 12 -5.10 17.07 -2.02
N VAL A 13 -4.96 16.22 -1.02
CA VAL A 13 -4.08 15.04 -1.05
C VAL A 13 -4.92 13.77 -1.12
N LEU A 14 -4.65 12.93 -2.12
CA LEU A 14 -5.32 11.66 -2.36
C LEU A 14 -4.31 10.51 -2.29
N ARG A 15 -4.77 9.31 -1.89
CA ARG A 15 -3.98 8.07 -1.91
C ARG A 15 -4.36 7.21 -3.11
N CYS A 16 -3.38 6.75 -3.88
CA CYS A 16 -3.61 5.81 -4.97
C CYS A 16 -4.00 4.42 -4.44
N VAL A 17 -5.01 3.79 -5.04
CA VAL A 17 -5.47 2.45 -4.65
C VAL A 17 -4.51 1.33 -5.06
N GLN A 18 -3.69 1.55 -6.10
CA GLN A 18 -2.75 0.55 -6.62
C GLN A 18 -1.40 0.61 -5.90
N CYS A 19 -0.73 1.76 -5.93
CA CYS A 19 0.64 1.91 -5.41
C CYS A 19 0.72 2.61 -4.06
N SER A 20 -0.44 2.85 -3.42
CA SER A 20 -0.54 3.51 -2.12
C SER A 20 0.08 4.92 -2.02
N ALA A 21 0.54 5.51 -3.12
CA ALA A 21 1.21 6.81 -3.13
C ALA A 21 0.25 7.95 -2.83
N PHE A 22 0.70 8.91 -2.03
CA PHE A 22 -0.01 10.14 -1.74
C PHE A 22 0.37 11.22 -2.75
N GLN A 23 -0.64 11.82 -3.39
CA GLN A 23 -0.45 12.78 -4.47
C GLN A 23 -1.32 14.02 -4.26
N VAL A 24 -0.76 15.18 -4.61
CA VAL A 24 -1.43 16.48 -4.53
C VAL A 24 -2.18 16.73 -5.83
N HIS A 25 -3.45 17.09 -5.70
CA HIS A 25 -4.31 17.50 -6.82
C HIS A 25 -4.93 18.86 -6.54
N GLN A 26 -5.04 19.68 -7.58
CA GLN A 26 -5.85 20.90 -7.50
C GLN A 26 -7.33 20.52 -7.49
N CYS A 27 -8.09 21.09 -6.58
CA CYS A 27 -9.54 20.92 -6.51
C CYS A 27 -10.15 21.54 -7.77
N LYS A 28 -10.65 20.68 -8.66
CA LYS A 28 -11.45 21.08 -9.82
C LYS A 28 -12.93 21.04 -9.45
N GLN A 29 -13.79 21.55 -10.34
CA GLN A 29 -15.24 21.54 -10.16
C GLN A 29 -15.75 20.18 -9.67
N ALA A 30 -16.74 20.20 -8.77
CA ALA A 30 -17.22 19.06 -7.98
C ALA A 30 -17.61 17.81 -8.78
N ALA A 31 -17.88 17.94 -10.08
CA ALA A 31 -18.22 16.84 -10.98
C ALA A 31 -17.03 15.91 -11.33
N ALA A 32 -15.78 16.38 -11.24
CA ALA A 32 -14.60 15.63 -11.67
C ALA A 32 -13.97 14.81 -10.52
N LYS A 33 -14.66 13.78 -10.01
CA LYS A 33 -14.12 12.87 -8.98
C LYS A 33 -13.21 11.76 -9.53
N ARG A 34 -12.46 12.04 -10.61
CA ARG A 34 -11.55 11.07 -11.25
C ARG A 34 -10.17 11.68 -11.41
N TRP A 35 -9.14 10.87 -11.20
CA TRP A 35 -7.73 11.25 -11.37
C TRP A 35 -6.90 10.08 -11.85
N GLN A 36 -5.72 10.37 -12.38
CA GLN A 36 -4.74 9.37 -12.79
C GLN A 36 -3.52 9.47 -11.88
N CYS A 37 -3.08 8.35 -11.32
CA CYS A 37 -1.84 8.29 -10.56
C CYS A 37 -0.65 8.58 -11.48
N SER A 38 0.21 9.54 -11.12
CA SER A 38 1.40 9.87 -11.91
C SER A 38 2.50 8.81 -11.84
N LEU A 39 2.48 7.95 -10.81
CA LEU A 39 3.49 6.91 -10.61
C LEU A 39 3.13 5.60 -11.31
N CYS A 40 1.91 5.08 -11.12
CA CYS A 40 1.50 3.80 -11.70
C CYS A 40 0.55 3.92 -12.90
N GLY A 41 0.09 5.14 -13.24
CA GLY A 41 -0.78 5.37 -14.39
C GLY A 41 -2.24 4.96 -14.21
N LEU A 42 -2.65 4.39 -13.05
CA LEU A 42 -4.03 3.97 -12.83
C LEU A 42 -5.00 5.16 -12.80
N LYS A 43 -6.04 5.09 -13.63
CA LYS A 43 -7.19 6.01 -13.60
C LYS A 43 -8.19 5.54 -12.55
N GLN A 44 -8.48 6.35 -11.55
CA GLN A 44 -9.25 5.97 -10.37
C GLN A 44 -10.17 7.09 -9.88
N SER A 45 -11.15 6.75 -9.05
CA SER A 45 -12.06 7.69 -8.40
C SER A 45 -11.46 8.28 -7.12
N TYR A 46 -12.13 9.30 -6.57
CA TYR A 46 -11.73 9.90 -5.28
C TYR A 46 -12.37 9.07 -4.18
N LEU A 47 -11.58 8.25 -3.48
CA LEU A 47 -12.09 7.48 -2.34
C LEU A 47 -12.14 8.33 -1.07
N ARG A 48 -11.06 9.05 -0.77
CA ARG A 48 -10.90 9.83 0.44
C ARG A 48 -9.92 10.98 0.22
N VAL A 49 -10.23 12.15 0.77
CA VAL A 49 -9.31 13.28 0.90
C VAL A 49 -8.57 13.16 2.24
N TYR A 50 -7.24 13.15 2.20
CA TYR A 50 -6.39 13.00 3.39
C TYR A 50 -5.93 14.34 3.97
N ALA A 51 -5.81 15.35 3.12
CA ALA A 51 -5.55 16.74 3.49
C ALA A 51 -6.12 17.67 2.41
N GLN A 52 -6.48 18.89 2.78
CA GLN A 52 -6.98 19.92 1.88
C GLN A 52 -6.51 21.29 2.35
N GLY A 53 -6.24 22.21 1.42
CA GLY A 53 -5.89 23.59 1.71
C GLY A 53 -4.88 24.16 0.72
N ALA A 54 -3.97 25.00 1.22
CA ALA A 54 -2.95 25.64 0.39
C ALA A 54 -1.96 24.62 -0.20
N ALA A 55 -1.42 24.94 -1.38
CA ALA A 55 -0.50 24.06 -2.11
C ALA A 55 0.73 23.64 -1.28
N LYS A 56 1.31 24.57 -0.51
CA LYS A 56 2.48 24.30 0.35
C LYS A 56 2.16 23.25 1.42
N ALA A 57 1.09 23.47 2.18
CA ALA A 57 0.65 22.55 3.22
C ALA A 57 0.31 21.16 2.66
N CYS A 58 -0.35 21.11 1.48
CA CYS A 58 -0.63 19.82 0.83
C CYS A 58 0.63 19.08 0.38
N ARG A 59 1.66 19.80 -0.12
CA ARG A 59 2.95 19.18 -0.48
C ARG A 59 3.67 18.62 0.75
N GLU A 60 3.70 19.38 1.84
CA GLU A 60 4.29 18.94 3.12
C GLU A 60 3.56 17.70 3.67
N ALA A 61 2.23 17.70 3.64
CA ALA A 61 1.42 16.55 4.03
C ALA A 61 1.68 15.33 3.15
N ALA A 62 1.69 15.48 1.82
CA ALA A 62 1.98 14.40 0.89
C ALA A 62 3.39 13.81 1.08
N GLN A 63 4.39 14.66 1.36
CA GLN A 63 5.74 14.22 1.68
C GLN A 63 5.75 13.37 2.96
N SER A 64 5.15 13.87 4.05
CA SER A 64 5.06 13.13 5.32
C SER A 64 4.34 11.78 5.15
N PHE A 65 3.23 11.74 4.42
CA PHE A 65 2.51 10.49 4.17
C PHE A 65 3.31 9.49 3.34
N ASN A 66 4.02 9.94 2.30
CA ASN A 66 4.86 9.05 1.51
C ASN A 66 6.09 8.58 2.28
N MET A 67 6.62 9.36 3.22
CA MET A 67 7.71 8.89 4.08
C MET A 67 7.27 7.75 4.97
N ARG A 68 6.14 7.90 5.67
CA ARG A 68 5.55 6.84 6.49
C ARG A 68 5.20 5.59 5.68
N ARG A 69 4.75 5.77 4.44
CA ARG A 69 4.51 4.66 3.52
C ARG A 69 5.82 3.90 3.23
N GLY A 70 6.90 4.61 2.92
CA GLY A 70 8.21 3.99 2.66
C GLY A 70 8.77 3.26 3.88
N GLU A 71 8.64 3.84 5.07
CA GLU A 71 9.02 3.19 6.35
C GLU A 71 8.23 1.89 6.56
N ALA A 72 6.91 1.90 6.33
CA ALA A 72 6.08 0.71 6.44
C ALA A 72 6.42 -0.37 5.40
N GLU A 73 6.73 0.04 4.16
CA GLU A 73 7.18 -0.88 3.09
C GLU A 73 8.53 -1.52 3.44
N GLN A 74 9.45 -0.76 4.04
CA GLN A 74 10.75 -1.30 4.50
C GLN A 74 10.59 -2.27 5.67
N ALA A 75 9.77 -1.92 6.67
CA ALA A 75 9.51 -2.79 7.81
C ALA A 75 8.89 -4.13 7.37
N ALA A 76 7.89 -4.09 6.48
CA ALA A 76 7.28 -5.30 5.94
C ALA A 76 8.31 -6.17 5.18
N ALA A 77 9.19 -5.56 4.38
CA ALA A 77 10.24 -6.30 3.66
C ALA A 77 11.28 -6.93 4.62
N GLN A 78 11.58 -6.29 5.75
CA GLN A 78 12.47 -6.86 6.77
C GLN A 78 11.80 -8.05 7.48
N GLU A 79 10.53 -7.92 7.86
CA GLU A 79 9.76 -9.02 8.47
C GLU A 79 9.68 -10.25 7.54
N GLU A 80 9.47 -10.04 6.24
CA GLU A 80 9.48 -11.12 5.24
C GLU A 80 10.86 -11.81 5.13
N ALA A 81 11.95 -11.05 5.19
CA ALA A 81 13.31 -11.59 5.14
C ALA A 81 13.63 -12.41 6.41
N ASP A 82 13.25 -11.90 7.58
CA ASP A 82 13.50 -12.57 8.86
C ASP A 82 12.78 -13.92 8.94
N TYR A 83 11.54 -14.00 8.44
CA TYR A 83 10.78 -15.26 8.39
C TYR A 83 11.43 -16.30 7.45
N ALA A 84 11.97 -15.87 6.31
CA ALA A 84 12.64 -16.77 5.36
C ALA A 84 13.90 -17.42 5.93
N HIS A 85 14.62 -16.76 6.85
CA HIS A 85 15.83 -17.30 7.47
C HIS A 85 15.57 -18.32 8.58
N THR A 86 14.36 -18.35 9.16
CA THR A 86 14.00 -19.33 10.19
C THR A 86 13.77 -20.76 9.65
N ASP A 87 13.47 -20.93 8.35
CA ASP A 87 13.25 -22.25 7.74
C ASP A 87 14.57 -23.03 7.48
N GLU A 88 15.70 -22.33 7.27
CA GLU A 88 17.00 -22.97 7.02
C GLU A 88 17.69 -23.48 8.30
N ALA A 89 17.34 -22.94 9.48
CA ALA A 89 17.95 -23.33 10.76
C ALA A 89 17.34 -24.62 11.35
N GLN A 90 16.13 -25.01 10.96
CA GLN A 90 15.46 -26.22 11.47
C GLN A 90 15.77 -27.49 10.66
N SER A 91 16.35 -27.36 9.47
CA SER A 91 16.59 -28.50 8.55
C SER A 91 17.91 -29.25 8.81
N GLN A 92 18.77 -28.79 9.73
CA GLN A 92 20.07 -29.45 10.04
C GLN A 92 20.12 -30.29 11.34
N GLN A 93 19.05 -30.31 12.16
CA GLN A 93 19.04 -31.07 13.43
C GLN A 93 18.20 -32.36 13.40
N GLN A 94 17.62 -32.76 12.26
CA GLN A 94 16.85 -34.01 12.11
C GLN A 94 17.62 -35.10 11.34
N GLN A 95 18.91 -35.30 11.65
CA GLN A 95 19.69 -36.45 11.16
C GLN A 95 20.32 -37.24 12.31
N SER A 96 19.54 -37.56 13.33
CA SER A 96 19.84 -38.70 14.21
C SER A 96 18.59 -39.06 14.98
N GLU A 97 17.76 -39.95 14.41
CA GLU A 97 17.05 -41.05 15.07
C GLU A 97 15.96 -41.59 14.14
N LYS A 98 16.23 -42.77 13.57
CA LYS A 98 15.24 -43.57 12.82
C LYS A 98 14.50 -44.46 13.83
N PRO A 99 13.16 -44.54 13.75
CA PRO A 99 12.55 -45.86 13.72
C PRO A 99 11.57 -46.03 12.56
N GLN A 100 11.57 -47.25 12.01
CA GLN A 100 10.65 -47.73 10.97
C GLN A 100 9.25 -47.96 11.56
N GLN A 101 8.19 -47.50 10.88
CA GLN A 101 7.13 -48.41 10.42
C GLN A 101 6.13 -47.74 9.47
N ASP A 102 5.96 -48.38 8.31
CA ASP A 102 4.87 -48.21 7.36
C ASP A 102 3.50 -48.40 8.02
N SER A 103 2.60 -47.43 7.85
CA SER A 103 1.17 -47.72 7.79
C SER A 103 0.55 -46.93 6.66
N LYS A 104 0.43 -47.61 5.52
CA LYS A 104 -0.28 -47.19 4.31
C LYS A 104 -1.73 -46.85 4.67
N ILE A 105 -2.10 -45.58 4.53
CA ILE A 105 -3.47 -45.10 4.75
C ILE A 105 -4.35 -45.67 3.62
N ASP A 106 -5.41 -46.39 4.01
CA ASP A 106 -6.40 -46.94 3.08
C ASP A 106 -7.51 -45.90 2.82
N TRP A 107 -7.57 -45.42 1.58
CA TRP A 107 -8.52 -44.39 1.15
C TRP A 107 -9.93 -44.93 0.84
N ASN A 108 -10.19 -46.24 1.00
CA ASN A 108 -11.54 -46.82 0.80
C ASN A 108 -12.51 -46.59 1.98
N VAL A 109 -12.12 -45.84 3.02
CA VAL A 109 -12.97 -45.54 4.18
C VAL A 109 -14.01 -44.43 3.88
N PHE A 110 -13.89 -43.71 2.76
CA PHE A 110 -14.76 -42.58 2.41
C PHE A 110 -15.66 -42.80 1.17
N LEU A 111 -15.89 -44.05 0.77
CA LEU A 111 -16.92 -44.45 -0.20
C LEU A 111 -17.89 -45.44 0.45
#